data_AF-D7J176-F1
#
_entry.id   AF-D7J176-F1
#
_cell.length_a   1.000
_cell.length_b   1.000
_cell.length_c   1.000
_cell.angle_alpha   90.00
_cell.angle_beta   90.00
_cell.angle_gamma   90.00
#
_symmetry.space_group_name_H-M   'P 1'
#
loop_
_entity.id
_entity.type
_entity.pdbx_description
1 polymer ?
#
loop_
_entity_poly.entity_id
_entity_poly.type
_entity_poly.pdbx_seq_one_letter_code
_entity_poly.pdbx_strand_id
1 'polypeptide(L)'
;MKKYSRILIIVNLILLLGYFNWSVYQKEQTLKDGQLVLLQLAPVDPRSLMQGDYMRLNYKEASSNLPDEQTDTRGYAILRTDSNQVGEIVRLQNTLEPVNDNELVIRYKIINRRLFLGAESFFFEEGQDTLYQKAVYGGLKVDDKGQSLLVGLYDEDFHLIQSDK
;
A
#
# COMPACT_ATOMS: atom_id res chain seq x y z
N MET A 1 3.70 -19.51 45.22
CA MET A 1 4.13 -18.65 44.09
C MET A 1 3.77 -19.19 42.69
N LYS A 2 3.80 -20.51 42.43
CA LYS A 2 3.51 -21.07 41.09
C LYS A 2 2.07 -20.86 40.55
N LYS A 3 1.03 -20.80 41.40
CA LYS A 3 -0.36 -20.60 40.95
C LYS A 3 -0.63 -19.20 40.37
N TYR A 4 -0.12 -18.16 41.02
CA TYR A 4 -0.24 -16.77 40.53
C TYR A 4 0.53 -16.55 39.22
N SER A 5 1.68 -17.21 39.07
CA SER A 5 2.44 -17.20 37.81
C SER A 5 1.64 -17.82 36.65
N ARG A 6 0.94 -18.94 36.85
CA ARG A 6 0.08 -19.54 35.81
C ARG A 6 -1.10 -18.65 35.43
N ILE A 7 -1.74 -18.01 36.41
CA ILE A 7 -2.85 -17.09 36.16
C ILE A 7 -2.37 -15.88 35.35
N LEU A 8 -1.22 -15.30 35.71
CA LEU A 8 -0.62 -14.19 34.96
C LEU A 8 -0.27 -14.59 33.53
N ILE A 9 0.27 -15.79 33.31
CA ILE A 9 0.56 -16.32 31.98
C ILE A 9 -0.72 -16.46 31.15
N ILE A 10 -1.79 -17.01 31.74
CA ILE A 10 -3.08 -17.19 31.04
C ILE A 10 -3.71 -15.83 30.70
N VAL A 11 -3.71 -14.88 31.63
CA VAL A 11 -4.25 -13.53 31.39
C VAL A 11 -3.46 -12.81 30.29
N ASN A 12 -2.13 -12.90 30.32
CA ASN A 12 -1.29 -12.32 29.30
C ASN A 12 -1.54 -12.97 27.93
N LEU A 13 -1.69 -14.30 27.89
CA LEU A 13 -2.02 -15.03 26.66
C LEU A 13 -3.37 -14.58 26.08
N ILE A 14 -4.40 -14.43 26.92
CA ILE A 14 -5.72 -13.96 26.49
C ILE A 14 -5.62 -12.52 25.93
N LEU A 15 -4.89 -11.63 26.60
CA LEU A 15 -4.67 -10.26 26.12
C LEU A 15 -3.94 -10.24 24.77
N LEU A 16 -2.90 -11.06 24.61
CA LEU A 16 -2.14 -11.19 23.37
C LEU A 16 -3.04 -11.69 22.23
N LEU A 17 -3.81 -12.75 22.47
CA LEU A 17 -4.73 -13.31 21.48
C LEU A 17 -5.83 -12.32 21.12
N GLY A 18 -6.41 -11.62 22.10
CA GLY A 18 -7.43 -10.60 21.86
C GLY A 18 -6.91 -9.46 20.99
N TYR A 19 -5.73 -8.92 21.31
CA TYR A 19 -5.09 -7.87 20.52
C TYR A 19 -4.75 -8.35 19.10
N PHE A 20 -4.19 -9.56 18.96
CA PHE A 20 -3.83 -10.11 17.66
C PHE A 20 -5.07 -10.29 16.76
N ASN A 21 -6.14 -10.89 17.28
CA ASN A 21 -7.39 -11.08 16.53
C ASN A 21 -8.01 -9.74 16.12
N TRP A 22 -7.98 -8.73 16.99
CA TRP A 22 -8.45 -7.40 16.67
C TRP A 22 -7.62 -6.73 15.55
N SER A 23 -6.30 -6.90 15.58
CA SER A 23 -5.38 -6.40 14.54
C SER A 23 -5.63 -7.07 13.19
N VAL A 24 -5.90 -8.39 13.19
CA VAL A 24 -6.28 -9.12 11.97
C VAL A 24 -7.61 -8.61 11.42
N TYR A 25 -8.62 -8.46 12.27
CA TYR A 25 -9.94 -7.95 11.87
C TYR A 25 -9.86 -6.57 11.21
N GLN A 26 -9.04 -5.66 11.75
CA GLN A 26 -8.83 -4.35 11.11
C GLN A 26 -8.25 -4.46 9.70
N LYS A 27 -7.26 -5.34 9.49
CA LYS A 27 -6.66 -5.55 8.18
C LYS A 27 -7.62 -6.19 7.19
N GLU A 28 -8.45 -7.14 7.65
CA GLU A 28 -9.51 -7.71 6.82
C GLU A 28 -10.55 -6.68 6.42
N GLN A 29 -10.90 -5.75 7.32
CA GLN A 29 -11.82 -4.67 6.99
C GLN A 29 -11.25 -3.76 5.90
N THR A 30 -9.98 -3.34 6.03
CA THR A 30 -9.29 -2.59 4.97
C THR A 30 -9.25 -3.35 3.63
N LEU A 31 -9.09 -4.68 3.66
CA LEU A 31 -9.11 -5.49 2.45
C LEU A 31 -10.51 -5.60 1.82
N LYS A 32 -11.57 -5.67 2.65
CA LYS A 32 -12.96 -5.82 2.19
C LYS A 32 -13.56 -4.51 1.69
N ASP A 33 -13.37 -3.44 2.44
CA ASP A 33 -14.02 -2.16 2.20
C ASP A 33 -13.13 -1.15 1.46
N GLY A 34 -11.84 -1.44 1.35
CA GLY A 34 -10.92 -0.55 0.67
C GLY A 34 -11.22 -0.42 -0.83
N GLN A 35 -11.28 0.81 -1.31
CA GLN A 35 -11.46 1.11 -2.73
C GLN A 35 -10.17 0.78 -3.49
N LEU A 36 -10.31 0.05 -4.60
CA LEU A 36 -9.19 -0.27 -5.47
C LEU A 36 -8.80 0.97 -6.28
N VAL A 37 -7.51 1.28 -6.26
CA VAL A 37 -6.89 2.35 -7.04
C VAL A 37 -5.68 1.79 -7.76
N LEU A 38 -5.59 2.05 -9.06
CA LEU A 38 -4.47 1.70 -9.91
C LEU A 38 -3.53 2.89 -9.98
N LEU A 39 -2.30 2.74 -9.48
CA LEU A 39 -1.29 3.79 -9.57
C LEU A 39 -0.26 3.41 -10.63
N GLN A 40 0.01 4.32 -11.55
CA GLN A 40 0.95 4.06 -12.64
C GLN A 40 2.38 3.92 -12.13
N LEU A 41 3.01 2.81 -12.50
CA LEU A 41 4.40 2.51 -12.18
C LEU A 41 5.32 3.23 -13.17
N ALA A 42 6.37 3.84 -12.64
CA ALA A 42 7.54 4.22 -13.41
C ALA A 42 8.37 2.96 -13.68
N PRO A 43 9.01 2.84 -14.85
CA PRO A 43 9.85 1.69 -15.14
C PRO A 43 11.00 1.60 -14.13
N VAL A 44 11.10 0.48 -13.43
CA VAL A 44 12.21 0.19 -12.50
C VAL A 44 12.73 -1.20 -12.83
N ASP A 45 14.05 -1.35 -12.90
CA ASP A 45 14.67 -2.66 -13.07
C ASP A 45 14.34 -3.56 -11.86
N PRO A 46 13.74 -4.75 -12.07
CA PRO A 46 13.24 -5.62 -11.01
C PRO A 46 14.32 -6.44 -10.27
N ARG A 47 15.60 -6.08 -10.37
CA ARG A 47 16.69 -6.96 -9.88
C ARG A 47 17.11 -6.67 -8.44
N SER A 48 16.99 -7.67 -7.58
CA SER A 48 17.80 -7.82 -6.36
C SER A 48 18.30 -9.26 -6.21
N LEU A 49 19.58 -9.45 -6.52
CA LEU A 49 20.23 -10.77 -6.63
C LEU A 49 20.33 -11.59 -5.33
N MET A 50 20.03 -11.03 -4.15
CA MET A 50 20.41 -11.65 -2.87
C MET A 50 19.24 -11.98 -1.93
N GLN A 51 18.01 -11.51 -2.19
CA GLN A 51 16.87 -11.67 -1.28
C GLN A 51 15.67 -12.41 -1.90
N GLY A 52 15.80 -12.88 -3.13
CA GLY A 52 14.72 -13.43 -3.95
C GLY A 52 14.22 -12.43 -5.00
N ASP A 53 13.33 -12.88 -5.88
CA ASP A 53 12.78 -12.06 -6.95
C ASP A 53 11.70 -11.11 -6.40
N TYR A 54 12.02 -9.82 -6.34
CA TYR A 54 11.07 -8.77 -5.97
C TYR A 54 11.21 -7.56 -6.88
N MET A 55 10.09 -6.93 -7.20
CA MET A 55 10.06 -5.71 -8.00
C MET A 55 9.86 -4.50 -7.08
N ARG A 56 10.73 -3.51 -7.25
CA ARG A 56 10.54 -2.20 -6.62
C ARG A 56 9.50 -1.42 -7.42
N LEU A 57 8.49 -0.93 -6.73
CA LEU A 57 7.43 -0.14 -7.31
C LEU A 57 7.76 1.33 -7.07
N ASN A 58 8.07 2.05 -8.14
CA ASN A 58 8.11 3.51 -8.12
C ASN A 58 6.85 4.00 -8.81
N TYR A 59 6.10 4.89 -8.17
CA TYR A 59 4.91 5.47 -8.78
C TYR A 59 5.28 6.76 -9.50
N LYS A 60 4.84 6.95 -10.75
CA LYS A 60 5.15 8.17 -11.52
C LYS A 60 4.68 9.42 -10.77
N GLU A 61 3.45 9.37 -10.27
CA GLU A 61 2.84 10.42 -9.46
C GLU A 61 3.64 10.79 -8.20
N ALA A 62 4.33 9.83 -7.59
CA ALA A 62 5.18 10.03 -6.42
C ALA A 62 6.59 10.57 -6.74
N SER A 63 6.96 10.55 -8.02
CA SER A 63 8.28 10.97 -8.53
C SER A 63 8.23 12.31 -9.25
N SER A 64 7.06 12.71 -9.76
CA SER A 64 6.82 14.03 -10.35
C SER A 64 6.89 15.09 -9.26
N ASN A 65 7.59 16.20 -9.54
CA ASN A 65 7.93 17.28 -8.61
C ASN A 65 6.83 17.53 -7.56
N LEU A 66 7.12 17.18 -6.31
CA LEU A 66 6.27 17.48 -5.17
C LEU A 66 6.01 18.99 -5.18
N PRO A 67 4.75 19.46 -5.12
CA PRO A 67 4.46 20.89 -5.02
C PRO A 67 5.22 21.46 -3.83
N ASP A 68 6.22 22.29 -4.13
CA ASP A 68 6.96 23.08 -3.16
C ASP A 68 5.94 23.92 -2.37
N GLU A 69 5.88 23.71 -1.06
CA GLU A 69 5.93 24.77 -0.03
C GLU A 69 5.55 24.28 1.37
N GLN A 70 4.91 23.12 1.53
CA GLN A 70 4.54 22.58 2.84
C GLN A 70 4.41 21.06 2.75
N THR A 71 5.47 20.32 3.05
CA THR A 71 5.35 18.86 3.14
C THR A 71 6.02 18.38 4.40
N ASP A 72 5.19 18.16 5.42
CA ASP A 72 5.61 17.38 6.58
C ASP A 72 6.08 16.00 6.13
N THR A 73 7.01 15.42 6.90
CA THR A 73 7.59 14.09 6.65
C THR A 73 6.51 12.99 6.51
N ARG A 74 5.29 13.23 7.01
CA ARG A 74 4.13 12.35 6.90
C ARG A 74 2.89 13.20 6.68
N GLY A 75 1.97 12.68 5.89
CA GLY A 75 0.69 13.33 5.64
C GLY A 75 -0.24 12.43 4.83
N TYR A 76 -1.16 13.08 4.14
CA TYR A 76 -2.20 12.47 3.32
C TYR A 76 -2.10 13.03 1.91
N ALA A 77 -2.00 12.15 0.92
CA ALA A 77 -2.06 12.50 -0.49
C ALA A 77 -3.49 12.27 -0.98
N ILE A 78 -4.04 13.25 -1.67
CA ILE A 78 -5.36 13.14 -2.27
C ILE A 78 -5.20 12.64 -3.69
N LEU A 79 -5.83 11.50 -3.94
CA LEU A 79 -5.91 10.84 -5.22
C LEU A 79 -7.26 11.17 -5.87
N ARG A 80 -7.25 11.48 -7.16
CA ARG A 80 -8.45 11.47 -7.98
C ARG A 80 -8.43 10.22 -8.83
N THR A 81 -9.55 9.49 -8.85
CA THR A 81 -9.69 8.30 -9.69
C THR A 81 -10.45 8.62 -10.97
N ASP A 82 -10.04 8.00 -12.07
CA ASP A 82 -10.75 8.04 -13.35
C ASP A 82 -11.76 6.87 -13.48
N SER A 83 -12.39 6.74 -14.65
CA SER A 83 -13.33 5.65 -14.94
C SER A 83 -12.71 4.25 -14.91
N ASN A 84 -11.39 4.16 -15.06
CA ASN A 84 -10.60 2.93 -15.05
C ASN A 84 -9.93 2.69 -13.68
N GLN A 85 -10.31 3.45 -12.64
CA GLN A 85 -9.74 3.41 -11.30
C GLN A 85 -8.27 3.85 -11.24
N VAL A 86 -7.74 4.49 -12.27
CA VAL A 86 -6.39 5.04 -12.28
C VAL A 86 -6.36 6.29 -11.40
N GLY A 87 -5.48 6.28 -10.40
CA GLY A 87 -5.32 7.36 -9.43
C GLY A 87 -4.22 8.34 -9.82
N GLU A 88 -4.55 9.63 -9.84
CA GLU A 88 -3.60 10.74 -9.99
C GLU A 88 -3.47 11.52 -8.67
N ILE A 89 -2.26 11.88 -8.25
CA ILE A 89 -2.05 12.66 -7.02
C ILE A 89 -2.32 14.13 -7.30
N VAL A 90 -3.42 14.66 -6.77
CA VAL A 90 -3.85 16.05 -7.00
C VAL A 90 -3.20 17.02 -6.01
N ARG A 91 -3.11 16.63 -4.74
CA ARG A 91 -2.59 17.50 -3.66
C ARG A 91 -2.10 16.70 -2.46
N LEU A 92 -1.25 17.33 -1.65
CA LEU A 92 -0.81 16.81 -0.35
C LEU A 92 -1.45 17.65 0.76
N GLN A 93 -1.92 17.00 1.82
CA GLN A 93 -2.54 17.64 2.98
C GLN A 93 -2.13 16.95 4.29
N ASN A 94 -2.15 17.71 5.38
CA ASN A 94 -1.76 17.19 6.70
C ASN A 94 -2.96 16.64 7.50
N THR A 95 -4.19 16.98 7.12
CA THR A 95 -5.42 16.59 7.80
C THR A 95 -6.25 15.61 6.96
N LEU A 96 -7.19 14.91 7.59
CA LEU A 96 -8.08 13.92 6.95
C LEU A 96 -9.42 14.54 6.47
N GLU A 97 -9.56 15.87 6.55
CA GLU A 97 -10.83 16.59 6.33
C GLU A 97 -11.12 16.83 4.82
N PRO A 98 -12.41 17.00 4.47
CA PRO A 98 -13.17 16.05 3.68
C PRO A 98 -12.74 16.05 2.21
N VAL A 99 -12.96 14.89 1.65
CA VAL A 99 -12.58 14.43 0.35
C VAL A 99 -13.86 14.51 -0.47
N ASN A 100 -13.82 15.10 -1.67
CA ASN A 100 -15.01 15.06 -2.53
C ASN A 100 -15.41 13.60 -2.81
N ASP A 101 -16.66 13.32 -3.16
CA ASP A 101 -17.18 11.94 -3.38
C ASP A 101 -16.34 11.11 -4.39
N ASN A 102 -15.51 11.73 -5.23
CA ASN A 102 -14.64 11.10 -6.21
C ASN A 102 -13.13 11.18 -5.89
N GLU A 103 -12.78 11.68 -4.72
CA GLU A 103 -11.41 11.77 -4.25
C GLU A 103 -11.14 10.64 -3.22
N LEU A 104 -9.90 10.21 -3.12
CA LEU A 104 -9.44 9.21 -2.16
C LEU A 104 -8.25 9.76 -1.41
N VAL A 105 -8.05 9.29 -0.19
CA VAL A 105 -6.91 9.71 0.63
C VAL A 105 -5.96 8.54 0.77
N ILE A 106 -4.68 8.75 0.53
CA ILE A 106 -3.64 7.76 0.85
C ILE A 106 -2.61 8.38 1.77
N ARG A 107 -2.22 7.67 2.82
CA ARG A 107 -1.13 8.12 3.69
C ARG A 107 0.19 8.09 2.92
N TYR A 108 0.95 9.16 3.04
CA TYR A 108 2.30 9.20 2.51
C TYR A 108 3.34 9.40 3.61
N LYS A 109 4.56 9.01 3.30
CA LYS A 109 5.76 9.31 4.08
C LYS A 109 6.87 9.77 3.13
N ILE A 110 7.59 10.82 3.51
CA ILE A 110 8.77 11.26 2.77
C ILE A 110 10.02 10.69 3.43
N ILE A 111 10.87 10.02 2.65
CA ILE A 111 12.19 9.53 3.07
C ILE A 111 13.19 9.93 1.99
N ASN A 112 14.26 10.62 2.35
CA ASN A 112 15.31 11.06 1.41
C ASN A 112 14.74 11.79 0.17
N ARG A 113 13.78 12.70 0.39
CA ARG A 113 13.07 13.46 -0.68
C ARG A 113 12.29 12.59 -1.68
N ARG A 114 11.97 11.35 -1.32
CA ARG A 114 11.08 10.48 -2.09
C ARG A 114 9.78 10.27 -1.33
N LEU A 115 8.66 10.32 -2.04
CA LEU A 115 7.33 10.02 -1.52
C LEU A 115 7.12 8.51 -1.50
N PHE A 116 6.70 7.99 -0.35
CA PHE A 116 6.32 6.59 -0.13
C PHE A 116 4.84 6.54 0.22
N LEU A 117 4.10 5.69 -0.48
CA LEU A 117 2.66 5.43 -0.33
C LEU A 117 2.39 4.10 0.41
N GLY A 118 3.43 3.41 0.88
CA GLY A 118 3.32 2.16 1.66
C GLY A 118 3.23 0.89 0.81
N ALA A 119 3.54 0.98 -0.49
CA ALA A 119 3.40 -0.09 -1.47
C ALA A 119 4.56 -0.12 -2.48
N GLU A 120 5.82 -0.01 -2.01
CA GLU A 120 6.99 0.17 -2.88
C GLU A 120 7.70 -1.14 -3.26
N SER A 121 7.19 -2.30 -2.83
CA SER A 121 7.79 -3.60 -3.10
C SER A 121 6.75 -4.69 -3.30
N PHE A 122 6.92 -5.49 -4.34
CA PHE A 122 6.13 -6.70 -4.61
C PHE A 122 7.05 -7.91 -4.74
N PHE A 123 6.80 -8.95 -3.95
CA PHE A 123 7.60 -10.18 -3.94
C PHE A 123 6.88 -11.26 -4.75
N PHE A 124 7.63 -11.97 -5.59
CA PHE A 124 7.12 -13.08 -6.39
C PHE A 124 8.08 -14.26 -6.38
N GLU A 125 7.61 -15.40 -6.89
CA GLU A 125 8.44 -16.59 -6.94
C GLU A 125 9.50 -16.47 -8.03
N GLU A 126 10.62 -17.18 -7.85
CA GLU A 126 11.74 -17.15 -8.79
C GLU A 126 11.32 -17.57 -10.20
N GLY A 127 11.72 -16.79 -11.21
CA GLY A 127 11.42 -17.06 -12.62
C GLY A 127 10.09 -16.47 -13.14
N GLN A 128 9.38 -15.69 -12.32
CA GLN A 128 8.20 -14.92 -12.74
C GLN A 128 8.55 -13.47 -13.12
N ASP A 129 9.83 -13.14 -13.25
CA ASP A 129 10.34 -11.81 -13.58
C ASP A 129 9.78 -11.29 -14.90
N THR A 130 9.81 -12.11 -15.95
CA THR A 130 9.28 -11.75 -17.27
C THR A 130 7.76 -11.53 -17.29
N LEU A 131 7.04 -12.18 -16.37
CA LEU A 131 5.60 -12.02 -16.20
C LEU A 131 5.30 -10.65 -15.57
N TYR A 132 5.92 -10.36 -14.42
CA TYR A 132 5.66 -9.12 -13.68
C TYR A 132 6.35 -7.88 -14.27
N GLN A 133 7.34 -8.04 -15.16
CA GLN A 133 7.90 -6.93 -15.95
C GLN A 133 6.86 -6.23 -16.84
N LYS A 134 5.76 -6.90 -17.17
CA LYS A 134 4.65 -6.32 -17.94
C LYS A 134 3.76 -5.40 -17.11
N ALA A 135 3.98 -5.33 -15.79
CA ALA A 135 3.18 -4.51 -14.90
C ALA A 135 3.35 -3.02 -15.22
N VAL A 136 2.24 -2.37 -15.55
CA VAL A 136 2.16 -0.92 -15.77
C VAL A 136 1.56 -0.22 -14.56
N TYR A 137 0.70 -0.91 -13.80
CA TYR A 137 0.05 -0.34 -12.62
C TYR A 137 0.22 -1.22 -11.38
N GLY A 138 0.37 -0.56 -10.22
CA GLY A 138 0.22 -1.20 -8.91
C GLY A 138 -1.22 -0.98 -8.43
N GLY A 139 -1.91 -2.07 -8.09
CA GLY A 139 -3.25 -1.99 -7.52
C GLY A 139 -3.19 -1.92 -6.01
N LEU A 140 -3.65 -0.80 -5.45
CA LEU A 140 -3.70 -0.55 -4.03
C LEU A 140 -5.17 -0.52 -3.59
N LYS A 141 -5.51 -1.21 -2.52
CA LYS A 141 -6.77 -0.99 -1.80
C LYS A 141 -6.55 0.05 -0.72
N VAL A 142 -7.36 1.09 -0.73
CA VAL A 142 -7.26 2.23 0.18
C VAL A 142 -8.53 2.33 1.01
N ASP A 143 -8.40 2.35 2.33
CA ASP A 143 -9.53 2.55 3.24
C ASP A 143 -9.82 4.03 3.52
N ASP A 144 -10.95 4.30 4.18
CA ASP A 144 -11.40 5.64 4.58
C ASP A 144 -10.42 6.38 5.52
N LYS A 145 -9.46 5.67 6.12
CA LYS A 145 -8.41 6.24 6.99
C LYS A 145 -7.13 6.56 6.22
N GLY A 146 -7.14 6.29 4.91
CA GLY A 146 -6.02 6.39 3.99
C GLY A 146 -4.93 5.36 4.18
N GLN A 147 -5.23 4.23 4.82
CA GLN A 147 -4.32 3.09 4.81
C GLN A 147 -4.42 2.39 3.47
N SER A 148 -3.27 2.14 2.85
CA SER A 148 -3.15 1.43 1.59
C SER A 148 -2.58 0.03 1.79
N LEU A 149 -3.06 -0.89 0.95
CA LEU A 149 -2.52 -2.23 0.84
C LEU A 149 -2.36 -2.60 -0.63
N LEU A 150 -1.14 -2.97 -1.04
CA LEU A 150 -0.89 -3.50 -2.38
C LEU A 150 -1.57 -4.87 -2.52
N VAL A 151 -2.51 -4.98 -3.46
CA VAL A 151 -3.24 -6.22 -3.73
C VAL A 151 -2.74 -6.98 -4.96
N GLY A 152 -2.03 -6.30 -5.85
CA GLY A 152 -1.50 -6.93 -7.05
C GLY A 152 -0.93 -5.94 -8.07
N LEU A 153 -0.47 -6.49 -9.18
CA LEU A 153 0.11 -5.76 -10.30
C LEU A 153 -0.78 -5.95 -11.53
N TYR A 154 -0.92 -4.90 -12.32
CA TYR A 154 -1.82 -4.87 -13.46
C TYR A 154 -1.07 -4.47 -14.74
N ASP A 155 -1.47 -5.03 -15.87
CA ASP A 155 -0.93 -4.71 -17.18
C ASP A 155 -1.53 -3.41 -17.77
N GLU A 156 -1.15 -3.06 -19.00
CA GLU A 156 -1.64 -1.86 -19.70
C GLU A 156 -3.17 -1.87 -19.92
N ASP A 157 -3.76 -3.05 -20.03
CA ASP A 157 -5.20 -3.28 -20.25
C ASP A 157 -6.00 -3.34 -18.93
N PHE A 158 -5.36 -3.03 -17.79
CA PHE A 158 -5.94 -3.10 -16.45
C PHE A 158 -6.34 -4.52 -16.01
N HIS A 159 -5.71 -5.55 -16.56
CA HIS A 159 -5.87 -6.92 -16.08
C HIS A 159 -4.87 -7.25 -14.99
N LEU A 160 -5.34 -7.96 -13.96
CA LEU A 160 -4.49 -8.42 -12.87
C LEU A 160 -3.51 -9.47 -13.39
N ILE A 161 -2.22 -9.22 -13.21
CA ILE A 161 -1.15 -10.17 -13.50
C ILE A 161 -1.12 -11.19 -12.36
N GLN A 162 -1.51 -12.41 -12.66
CA GLN A 162 -1.41 -13.55 -11.76
C GLN A 162 -0.48 -14.60 -12.36
N SER A 163 0.25 -15.31 -11.50
CA SER A 163 0.93 -16.53 -11.91
C SER A 163 -0.09 -17.65 -12.05
N ASP A 164 -0.03 -18.39 -13.16
CA ASP A 164 -0.89 -19.56 -13.47
C ASP A 164 -0.58 -20.81 -12.61
N LYS A 165 -0.29 -20.64 -11.32
CA LYS A 165 0.04 -21.76 -10.42
C LYS A 165 -1.17 -22.35 -9.73
#